data_AF-A0A836XED3-F1
#
_entry.id   AF-A0A836XED3-F1
#
_cell.length_a   1.000
_cell.length_b   1.000
_cell.length_c   1.000
_cell.angle_alpha   90.00
_cell.angle_beta   90.00
_cell.angle_gamma   90.00
#
_symmetry.space_group_name_H-M   'P 1'
#
loop_
_entity.id
_entity.type
_entity.pdbx_description
1 polymer ?
#
loop_
_entity_poly.entity_id
_entity_poly.type
_entity_poly.pdbx_seq_one_letter_code
_entity_poly.pdbx_strand_id
1 'polypeptide(L)'
;MTQADVNNLSQLRGAVYRYWEMTGYYPQSLESLSPLYITKIPTMSTGGAFPYNKRTGLVSHPGERGATQNIGAGQSAGTRSAGGQANGIAGTHTQKQLKVLDDLGF
;
A
#
# COMPACT_ATOMS: atom_id res chain seq x y z
N MET A 1 10.61 0.46 6.56
CA MET A 1 9.85 1.07 5.45
C MET A 1 9.31 2.39 5.95
N THR A 2 9.48 3.48 5.20
CA THR A 2 8.97 4.81 5.58
C THR A 2 7.52 5.00 5.10
N GLN A 3 6.82 6.01 5.62
CA GLN A 3 5.48 6.36 5.12
C GLN A 3 5.50 6.83 3.65
N ALA A 4 6.57 7.50 3.23
CA ALA A 4 6.75 7.89 1.84
C ALA A 4 6.88 6.66 0.92
N ASP A 5 7.58 5.61 1.38
CA ASP A 5 7.69 4.36 0.63
C ASP A 5 6.33 3.70 0.42
N VAL A 6 5.48 3.67 1.45
CA VAL A 6 4.13 3.10 1.38
C VAL A 6 3.26 3.86 0.39
N ASN A 7 3.28 5.19 0.45
CA ASN A 7 2.51 6.04 -0.46
C ASN A 7 2.97 5.86 -1.91
N ASN A 8 4.29 5.86 -2.14
CA ASN A 8 4.89 5.66 -3.45
C ASN A 8 4.57 4.27 -4.03
N LEU A 9 4.63 3.24 -3.19
CA LEU A 9 4.29 1.87 -3.57
C LEU A 9 2.81 1.74 -3.94
N SER A 10 1.90 2.35 -3.18
CA SER A 10 0.47 2.37 -3.49
C SER A 10 0.18 3.08 -4.80
N GLN A 11 0.87 4.19 -5.08
CA GLN A 11 0.75 4.91 -6.36
C GLN A 11 1.20 4.05 -7.54
N LEU A 12 2.36 3.38 -7.42
CA LEU A 12 2.86 2.47 -8.45
C LEU A 12 1.91 1.31 -8.70
N ARG A 13 1.41 0.66 -7.65
CA ARG A 13 0.43 -0.43 -7.76
C ARG A 13 -0.85 0.02 -8.45
N GLY A 14 -1.36 1.21 -8.10
CA GLY A 14 -2.52 1.80 -8.77
C GLY A 14 -2.28 2.07 -10.25
N ALA A 15 -1.12 2.62 -10.61
CA ALA A 15 -0.76 2.88 -12.01
C ALA A 15 -0.63 1.59 -12.83
N VAL A 16 0.03 0.55 -12.28
CA VAL A 16 0.12 -0.78 -12.91
C VAL A 16 -1.27 -1.36 -13.14
N TYR A 17 -2.14 -1.29 -12.13
CA TYR A 17 -3.51 -1.81 -12.24
C TYR A 17 -4.29 -1.11 -13.36
N ARG A 18 -4.21 0.22 -13.47
CA ARG A 18 -4.88 0.98 -14.54
C ARG A 18 -4.35 0.64 -15.93
N TYR A 19 -3.04 0.40 -16.07
CA TYR A 19 -2.45 -0.06 -17.32
C TYR A 19 -2.99 -1.44 -17.72
N TRP A 20 -3.04 -2.36 -16.77
CA TRP A 20 -3.61 -3.69 -16.99
C TRP A 20 -5.11 -3.63 -17.34
N GLU A 21 -5.88 -2.78 -16.69
CA GLU A 21 -7.32 -2.60 -16.97
C GLU A 21 -7.57 -2.10 -18.40
N MET A 22 -6.70 -1.23 -18.93
CA MET A 22 -6.85 -0.70 -20.30
C MET A 22 -6.28 -1.62 -21.38
N THR A 23 -5.15 -2.28 -21.13
CA THR A 23 -4.42 -3.05 -22.16
C THR A 23 -4.66 -4.56 -22.08
N GLY A 24 -5.05 -5.06 -20.91
CA GLY A 24 -5.10 -6.49 -20.59
C GLY A 24 -3.74 -7.11 -20.25
N TYR A 25 -2.65 -6.35 -20.31
CA TYR A 25 -1.29 -6.84 -20.08
C TYR A 25 -0.58 -6.04 -18.99
N TYR A 26 0.40 -6.66 -18.31
CA TYR A 26 1.26 -5.92 -17.39
C TYR A 26 2.36 -5.18 -18.14
N PRO A 27 2.72 -3.96 -17.72
CA PRO A 27 3.75 -3.18 -18.39
C PRO A 27 5.11 -3.89 -18.27
N GLN A 28 5.95 -3.79 -19.30
CA GLN A 28 7.29 -4.40 -19.29
C GLN A 28 8.23 -3.74 -18.27
N SER A 29 8.00 -2.46 -17.98
CA SER A 29 8.73 -1.70 -16.95
C SER A 29 7.84 -0.60 -16.35
N LEU A 30 8.24 -0.04 -15.21
CA LEU A 30 7.47 1.01 -14.54
C LEU A 30 7.43 2.30 -15.38
N GLU A 31 8.46 2.56 -16.17
CA GLU A 31 8.58 3.71 -17.06
C GLU A 31 7.46 3.77 -18.09
N SER A 32 6.91 2.62 -18.53
CA SER A 32 5.78 2.57 -19.46
C SER A 32 4.49 3.17 -18.87
N LEU A 33 4.41 3.32 -17.54
CA LEU A 33 3.29 3.96 -16.86
C LEU A 33 3.36 5.48 -16.94
N SER A 34 4.54 6.04 -17.21
CA SER A 34 4.75 7.47 -17.28
C SER A 34 4.76 7.96 -18.74
N PRO A 35 4.21 9.15 -19.03
CA PRO A 35 3.50 10.07 -18.12
C PRO A 35 2.00 9.78 -17.99
N LEU A 36 1.49 8.75 -18.67
CA LEU A 36 0.05 8.58 -18.91
C LEU A 36 -0.75 8.19 -17.64
N TYR A 37 -0.21 7.28 -16.82
CA TYR A 37 -0.85 6.75 -15.61
C TYR A 37 -0.23 7.30 -14.33
N ILE A 38 1.04 7.68 -14.39
CA ILE A 38 1.78 8.27 -13.30
C ILE A 38 2.69 9.39 -13.80
N THR A 39 2.68 10.53 -13.10
CA THR A 39 3.43 11.73 -13.54
C THR A 39 4.94 11.52 -13.57
N LYS A 40 5.47 10.81 -12.56
CA LYS A 40 6.88 10.40 -12.48
C LYS A 40 6.97 9.09 -11.73
N ILE A 41 8.00 8.29 -12.00
CA ILE A 41 8.24 7.04 -11.27
C ILE A 41 8.75 7.39 -9.87
N PRO A 42 7.96 7.15 -8.80
CA PRO A 42 8.42 7.45 -7.46
C PRO A 42 9.45 6.40 -7.03
N THR A 43 10.52 6.87 -6.41
CA THR A 43 11.59 6.04 -5.86
C THR A 43 11.33 5.73 -4.38
N MET A 44 12.07 4.77 -3.86
CA MET A 44 12.16 4.54 -2.42
C MET A 44 12.79 5.77 -1.76
N SER A 45 12.50 5.98 -0.49
CA SER A 45 13.04 7.06 0.35
C SER A 45 14.54 6.95 0.51
N THR A 46 15.10 5.76 0.31
CA THR A 46 16.54 5.50 0.25
C THR A 46 17.17 5.94 -1.08
N GLY A 47 16.37 6.42 -2.04
CA GLY A 47 16.80 6.83 -3.38
C GLY A 47 16.77 5.73 -4.44
N GLY A 48 16.55 4.47 -4.04
CA GLY A 48 16.53 3.32 -4.98
C GLY A 48 15.19 3.13 -5.71
N ALA A 49 15.19 2.37 -6.80
CA ALA A 49 13.96 1.98 -7.50
C ALA A 49 13.24 0.79 -6.82
N PHE A 50 11.91 0.79 -6.85
CA PHE A 50 11.14 -0.34 -6.32
C PHE A 50 11.32 -1.60 -7.19
N PRO A 51 11.59 -2.77 -6.57
CA PRO A 51 11.52 -4.05 -7.26
C PRO A 51 10.17 -4.25 -7.96
N TYR A 52 10.23 -4.53 -9.26
CA TYR A 52 9.05 -4.78 -10.10
C TYR A 52 9.18 -6.11 -10.84
N ASN A 53 8.09 -6.89 -10.83
CA ASN A 53 7.98 -8.13 -11.59
C ASN A 53 7.02 -7.96 -12.78
N LYS A 54 7.57 -7.81 -13.99
CA LYS A 54 6.81 -7.67 -15.24
C LYS A 54 5.92 -8.87 -15.59
N ARG A 55 6.21 -10.07 -15.05
CA ARG A 55 5.39 -11.26 -15.30
C ARG A 55 4.09 -11.22 -14.51
N THR A 56 4.09 -10.60 -13.33
CA THR A 56 2.95 -10.60 -12.40
C THR A 56 2.39 -9.21 -12.12
N GLY A 57 3.02 -8.14 -12.62
CA GLY A 57 2.66 -6.76 -12.30
C GLY A 57 2.95 -6.36 -10.84
N LEU A 58 3.70 -7.17 -10.09
CA LEU A 58 3.90 -6.93 -8.66
C LEU A 58 5.03 -5.94 -8.42
N VAL A 59 4.72 -4.88 -7.69
CA VAL A 59 5.69 -3.93 -7.13
C VAL A 59 5.84 -4.24 -5.64
N SER A 60 7.07 -4.51 -5.22
CA SER A 60 7.41 -4.89 -3.84
C SER A 60 8.42 -3.91 -3.25
N HIS A 61 8.46 -3.78 -1.93
CA HIS A 61 9.53 -3.05 -1.24
C HIS A 61 10.44 -4.03 -0.49
N PRO A 62 11.78 -3.87 -0.51
CA PRO A 62 12.69 -4.75 0.23
C PRO A 62 12.42 -4.76 1.74
N GLY A 63 11.94 -3.64 2.30
CA GLY A 63 11.49 -3.55 3.70
C GLY A 63 10.09 -4.11 3.98
N GLU A 64 9.33 -4.54 2.96
CA GLU A 64 7.98 -5.12 3.12
C GLU A 64 8.04 -6.56 3.64
N ARG A 65 9.19 -7.25 3.47
CA ARG A 65 9.43 -8.62 3.94
C ARG A 65 9.36 -8.77 5.47
N GLY A 66 9.30 -7.66 6.21
CA GLY A 66 9.11 -7.63 7.67
C GLY A 66 7.75 -7.10 8.14
N ALA A 67 6.87 -6.62 7.26
CA ALA A 67 5.59 -6.02 7.66
C ALA A 67 4.39 -6.99 7.62
N THR A 68 4.55 -8.17 7.01
CA THR A 68 3.49 -9.20 6.93
C THR A 68 4.05 -10.62 7.05
N GLN A 69 4.69 -10.91 8.17
CA GLN A 69 4.62 -12.24 8.81
C GLN A 69 4.02 -12.08 10.20
N ASN A 70 2.88 -11.40 10.26
CA ASN A 70 1.93 -11.57 11.36
C ASN A 70 0.51 -11.81 10.80
N ILE A 71 0.46 -12.54 9.68
CA ILE A 71 -0.71 -13.35 9.36
C ILE A 71 -0.45 -14.72 9.99
N GLY A 72 -0.64 -14.75 11.31
CA GLY A 72 -0.82 -16.00 12.03
C GLY A 72 -1.99 -16.73 11.40
N ALA A 73 -1.67 -17.86 10.77
CA ALA A 73 -2.62 -18.94 10.59
C ALA A 73 -3.26 -19.23 11.96
N GLY A 74 -4.58 -19.04 12.08
CA GLY A 74 -5.28 -19.31 13.33
C GLY A 74 -6.51 -18.46 13.51
N GLN A 75 -7.58 -18.80 12.80
CA GLN A 75 -8.92 -18.59 13.33
C GLN A 75 -8.99 -19.32 14.68
N SER A 76 -9.27 -18.61 15.77
CA SER A 76 -9.87 -19.18 16.98
C SER A 76 -10.57 -18.07 17.76
N ALA A 77 -11.82 -18.37 18.10
CA ALA A 77 -12.80 -17.53 18.76
C ALA A 77 -12.40 -17.06 20.17
N GLY A 78 -13.02 -15.95 20.61
CA GLY A 78 -13.01 -15.44 21.99
C GLY A 78 -11.70 -14.76 22.36
N THR A 79 -11.61 -13.69 23.14
CA THR A 79 -12.46 -13.22 24.23
C THR A 79 -12.03 -11.77 24.52
N ARG A 80 -12.97 -10.94 24.98
CA ARG A 80 -12.77 -9.53 25.38
C ARG A 80 -11.67 -9.41 26.44
N SER A 81 -10.87 -8.34 26.40
CA SER A 81 -10.61 -7.43 27.56
C SER A 81 -9.46 -6.45 27.33
N ALA A 82 -9.77 -5.19 27.59
CA ALA A 82 -9.03 -4.20 28.38
C ALA A 82 -7.49 -4.09 28.26
N GLY A 83 -7.07 -2.85 27.95
CA GLY A 83 -5.81 -2.26 28.44
C GLY A 83 -4.64 -2.40 27.48
N GLY A 84 -4.23 -1.30 26.86
CA GLY A 84 -3.02 -1.33 26.02
C GLY A 84 -2.84 -0.10 25.16
N GLN A 85 -2.25 0.90 25.76
CA GLN A 85 -1.87 2.20 25.22
C GLN A 85 -0.83 2.08 24.08
N ALA A 86 -1.02 2.91 23.05
CA ALA A 86 -0.02 3.45 22.11
C ALA A 86 0.65 2.51 21.08
N ASN A 87 0.14 2.56 19.85
CA ASN A 87 0.99 2.57 18.64
C ASN A 87 0.33 3.43 17.55
N GLY A 88 0.36 4.77 17.71
CA GLY A 88 0.27 5.67 16.56
C GLY A 88 1.55 5.47 15.75
N ILE A 89 1.55 5.34 14.42
CA ILE A 89 1.09 6.35 13.46
C ILE A 89 0.54 5.69 12.17
N ALA A 90 -0.11 4.53 12.26
CA ALA A 90 -0.81 3.92 11.12
C ALA A 90 -2.34 4.11 11.17
N GLY A 91 -2.89 4.57 12.31
CA GLY A 91 -4.33 4.68 12.56
C GLY A 91 -4.92 6.10 12.43
N THR A 92 -4.11 7.15 12.30
CA THR A 92 -4.63 8.53 12.33
C THR A 92 -5.43 8.91 11.09
N HIS A 93 -5.15 8.33 9.93
CA HIS A 93 -5.91 8.60 8.70
C HIS A 93 -7.26 7.87 8.69
N THR A 94 -7.28 6.59 9.07
CA THR A 94 -8.51 5.78 9.13
C THR A 94 -9.46 6.26 10.21
N GLN A 95 -8.94 6.63 11.40
CA GLN A 95 -9.79 7.07 12.50
C GLN A 95 -10.39 8.46 12.28
N LYS A 96 -9.71 9.35 11.55
CA LYS A 96 -10.30 10.63 11.11
C LYS A 96 -11.46 10.42 10.15
N GLN A 97 -11.38 9.42 9.25
CA GLN A 97 -12.47 9.09 8.33
C GLN A 97 -13.70 8.50 9.02
N LEU A 98 -13.53 7.68 10.07
CA LEU A 98 -14.69 7.17 10.82
C LEU A 98 -15.41 8.29 11.59
N LYS A 99 -14.70 9.29 12.10
CA LYS A 99 -15.32 10.35 12.92
C LYS A 99 -16.17 11.34 12.11
N VAL A 100 -15.85 11.59 10.83
CA VAL A 100 -16.68 12.48 9.98
C VAL A 100 -18.00 11.84 9.53
N LEU A 101 -18.12 10.50 9.59
CA LEU A 101 -19.38 9.82 9.28
C LEU A 101 -20.37 9.83 10.46
N ASP A 102 -19.88 9.87 11.70
CA ASP A 102 -20.70 9.92 12.92
C ASP A 102 -21.26 11.34 13.21
N ASP A 103 -20.51 12.39 12.83
CA ASP A 103 -20.90 13.79 13.03
C ASP A 103 -21.98 14.28 12.03
N LEU A 104 -22.25 13.50 10.97
CA LEU A 104 -23.21 13.81 9.91
C LEU A 104 -24.48 12.94 10.02
N GLY A 105 -24.98 12.76 11.24
CA GLY A 105 -26.13 11.92 11.58
C GLY A 105 -27.27 11.97 10.55
N PHE A 106 -27.48 10.83 9.89
CA PHE A 106 -28.74 10.42 9.27
C PHE A 106 -29.12 9.05 9.83
#